data_AF-A0A241W5B8-F1
#
_entry.id   AF-A0A241W5B8-F1
#
_cell.length_a   1.000
_cell.length_b   1.000
_cell.length_c   1.000
_cell.angle_alpha   90.00
_cell.angle_beta   90.00
_cell.angle_gamma   90.00
#
_symmetry.space_group_name_H-M   'P 1'
#
loop_
_entity.id
_entity.type
_entity.pdbx_description
1 polymer ?
#
loop_
_entity_poly.entity_id
_entity_poly.type
_entity_poly.pdbx_seq_one_letter_code
_entity_poly.pdbx_strand_id
1 'polypeptide(L)' 'MIIKHVLVHKMYEEFHRYPRLSFTGEFDENSNLINLTNSYGNSFERILGTYQWKMDNSDDVYFVEEDAFYKDN' A
#
# COMPACT_ATOMS: atom_id res chain seq x y z
N MET A 1 -16.08 5.13 -6.18
CA MET A 1 -14.78 5.26 -5.49
C MET A 1 -15.03 5.18 -3.99
N ILE A 2 -14.16 4.49 -3.26
CA ILE A 2 -14.24 4.34 -1.80
C ILE A 2 -12.88 4.73 -1.22
N ILE A 3 -12.88 5.60 -0.22
CA ILE A 3 -11.67 5.98 0.52
C ILE A 3 -11.75 5.37 1.91
N LYS A 4 -10.70 4.66 2.34
CA LYS A 4 -10.64 4.06 3.68
C LYS A 4 -9.20 3.91 4.16
N HIS A 5 -9.05 3.71 5.46
CA HIS A 5 -7.77 3.28 6.02
C HIS A 5 -7.43 1.86 5.59
N VAL A 6 -6.15 1.62 5.32
CA VAL A 6 -5.58 0.33 4.91
C VAL A 6 -4.36 0.02 5.76
N LEU A 7 -4.15 -1.26 6.04
CA LEU A 7 -2.99 -1.73 6.78
C LEU A 7 -1.84 -1.99 5.82
N VAL A 8 -0.68 -1.44 6.18
CA VAL A 8 0.52 -1.56 5.36
C VAL A 8 1.72 -2.06 6.17
N HIS A 9 2.60 -2.78 5.49
CA HIS A 9 3.84 -3.34 6.04
C HIS A 9 5.01 -2.79 5.26
N LYS A 10 6.00 -2.23 5.96
CA LYS A 10 7.25 -1.81 5.32
C LYS A 10 8.04 -3.05 4.90
N MET A 11 8.45 -3.11 3.64
CA MET A 11 9.19 -4.25 3.08
C MET A 11 10.70 -4.01 3.21
N TYR A 12 11.33 -4.76 4.12
CA TYR A 12 12.77 -5.06 4.21
C TYR A 12 12.91 -6.48 4.80
N GLU A 13 14.13 -7.05 4.82
CA GLU A 13 14.41 -8.46 5.21
C GLU A 13 13.78 -8.90 6.56
N GLU A 14 13.34 -7.95 7.39
CA GLU A 14 12.69 -8.20 8.67
C GLU A 14 11.29 -7.59 8.77
N PHE A 15 10.43 -7.78 7.76
CA PHE A 15 9.07 -7.23 7.73
C PHE A 15 8.23 -7.55 9.00
N HIS A 16 8.50 -8.67 9.67
CA HIS A 16 7.87 -9.05 10.94
C HIS A 16 8.29 -8.22 12.16
N ARG A 17 9.41 -7.46 12.08
CA ARG A 17 9.92 -6.65 13.19
C ARG A 17 9.30 -5.27 13.25
N TYR A 18 8.74 -4.78 12.15
CA TYR A 18 8.13 -3.46 12.11
C TYR A 18 6.64 -3.53 12.41
N PRO A 19 6.10 -2.58 13.19
CA PRO A 19 4.66 -2.53 13.42
C PRO A 19 3.93 -2.24 12.11
N ARG A 20 2.69 -2.75 12.03
CA ARG A 20 1.77 -2.39 10.95
C ARG A 20 1.49 -0.90 11.01
N LEU A 21 1.48 -0.25 9.85
CA LEU A 21 1.13 1.15 9.71
C LEU A 21 -0.27 1.26 9.09
N SER A 22 -0.90 2.42 9.25
CA SER A 22 -2.21 2.72 8.68
C SER A 22 -2.07 3.87 7.70
N PHE A 23 -2.36 3.61 6.42
CA PHE A 23 -2.37 4.59 5.34
C PHE A 23 -3.80 4.82 4.85
N THR A 24 -4.00 5.80 3.97
CA THR A 24 -5.27 6.07 3.29
C THR A 24 -5.21 5.47 1.89
N GLY A 25 -6.09 4.52 1.62
CA GLY A 25 -6.25 3.91 0.30
C GLY A 25 -7.50 4.42 -0.40
N GLU A 26 -7.36 4.75 -1.68
CA GLU A 26 -8.47 5.07 -2.59
C GLU A 26 -8.70 3.89 -3.52
N PHE A 27 -9.95 3.42 -3.57
CA PHE A 27 -10.35 2.26 -4.34
C PHE A 27 -11.30 2.65 -5.46
N ASP A 28 -11.11 2.03 -6.63
CA ASP A 28 -12.06 2.12 -7.75
C ASP A 28 -13.36 1.32 -7.46
N GLU A 29 -14.28 1.33 -8.43
CA GLU A 29 -15.55 0.61 -8.33
C GLU A 29 -15.41 -0.92 -8.31
N ASN A 30 -14.28 -1.45 -8.76
CA ASN A 30 -13.95 -2.88 -8.75
C ASN A 30 -13.15 -3.27 -7.49
N SER A 31 -13.02 -2.37 -6.51
CA SER A 31 -12.21 -2.55 -5.31
C SER A 31 -10.70 -2.69 -5.56
N ASN A 32 -10.19 -2.19 -6.69
CA ASN A 32 -8.75 -2.07 -6.91
C ASN A 32 -8.22 -0.83 -6.18
N LEU A 33 -7.09 -0.99 -5.48
CA LEU A 33 -6.38 0.14 -4.89
C LEU A 33 -5.70 0.94 -6.02
N ILE A 34 -6.13 2.19 -6.20
CA ILE A 34 -5.64 3.08 -7.28
C ILE A 34 -4.76 4.21 -6.75
N ASN A 35 -4.88 4.56 -5.47
CA ASN A 35 -4.05 5.57 -4.82
C ASN A 35 -3.80 5.19 -3.37
N LEU A 36 -2.61 5.50 -2.88
CA LEU A 36 -2.18 5.24 -1.52
C LEU A 36 -1.44 6.46 -1.01
N THR A 37 -1.83 6.93 0.18
CA THR A 37 -1.19 8.08 0.82
C THR A 37 -0.97 7.82 2.30
N ASN A 38 0.17 8.27 2.84
CA ASN A 38 0.42 8.19 4.28
C ASN A 38 -0.16 9.40 5.03
N SER A 39 -0.09 9.38 6.37
CA SER A 39 -0.59 10.47 7.22
C SER A 39 0.09 11.83 7.00
N TYR A 40 1.24 11.84 6.33
CA TYR A 40 1.99 13.05 5.99
C TYR A 40 1.65 13.58 4.59
N GLY A 41 0.74 12.92 3.87
CA GLY A 41 0.35 13.30 2.52
C GLY A 41 1.32 12.89 1.42
N ASN A 42 2.26 11.97 1.71
CA ASN A 42 3.11 11.40 0.65
C ASN A 42 2.32 10.38 -0.15
N SER A 43 2.43 10.46 -1.46
CA SER A 43 1.86 9.50 -2.40
C SER A 43 2.82 8.33 -2.65
N PHE A 44 2.23 7.25 -3.14
CA PHE A 44 2.92 6.02 -3.46
C PHE A 44 2.55 5.57 -4.87
N GLU A 45 3.55 5.14 -5.61
CA GLU A 45 3.39 4.51 -6.91
C GLU A 45 3.40 2.99 -6.77
N ARG A 46 2.49 2.34 -7.48
CA ARG A 46 2.44 0.90 -7.54
C ARG A 46 3.57 0.36 -8.41
N ILE A 47 4.34 -0.59 -7.89
CA ILE A 47 5.31 -1.34 -8.68
C ILE A 47 4.55 -2.39 -9.50
N LEU A 48 4.41 -2.13 -10.80
CA LEU A 48 3.68 -2.99 -11.73
C LEU A 48 4.18 -4.44 -11.69
N GLY A 49 3.25 -5.40 -11.76
CA GLY A 49 3.56 -6.83 -11.68
C GLY A 49 3.88 -7.35 -10.28
N THR A 50 3.73 -6.51 -9.25
CA THR A 50 3.93 -6.88 -7.84
C THR A 50 2.79 -6.36 -6.96
N TYR A 51 2.80 -6.73 -5.67
CA TYR A 51 1.90 -6.22 -4.63
C TYR A 51 2.50 -5.04 -3.85
N GLN A 52 3.53 -4.41 -4.42
CA GLN A 52 4.35 -3.44 -3.73
C GLN A 52 4.02 -2.02 -4.14
N TRP A 53 4.10 -1.12 -3.17
CA TRP A 53 3.88 0.32 -3.33
C TRP A 53 5.14 1.07 -2.86
N LYS A 54 5.76 1.81 -3.77
CA LYS A 54 6.97 2.60 -3.50
C LYS A 54 6.57 4.04 -3.23
N MET A 55 7.14 4.67 -2.20
CA MET A 55 6.91 6.10 -1.97
C MET A 55 7.64 6.94 -3.02
N ASP A 56 6.98 7.93 -3.62
CA ASP A 56 7.53 8.67 -4.78
C ASP A 56 8.90 9.33 -4.51
N ASN A 57 9.15 9.73 -3.26
CA ASN A 57 10.36 10.45 -2.84
C ASN A 57 11.30 9.63 -1.95
N SER A 58 11.14 8.30 -1.89
CA SER A 58 11.97 7.41 -1.07
C SER A 58 12.13 6.04 -1.71
N ASP A 59 13.14 5.28 -1.29
CA ASP A 59 13.25 3.86 -1.61
C ASP A 59 12.43 2.96 -0.67
N ASP A 60 11.59 3.58 0.17
CA ASP A 60 10.68 2.85 1.03
C ASP A 60 9.58 2.16 0.20
N VAL A 61 9.53 0.84 0.34
CA VAL A 61 8.53 -0.03 -0.28
C VAL A 61 7.60 -0.58 0.79
N TYR A 62 6.31 -0.65 0.48
CA TYR A 62 5.27 -1.16 1.36
C TYR A 62 4.41 -2.21 0.67
N PHE A 63 3.94 -3.17 1.45
CA PHE A 63 2.87 -4.10 1.09
C PHE A 63 1.56 -3.64 1.73
N VAL A 64 0.45 -3.75 1.02
CA VAL A 64 -0.90 -3.35 1.50
C VAL A 64 -1.77 -4.59 1.64
N GLU A 65 -2.30 -4.87 2.84
CA GLU A 65 -3.10 -6.08 3.12
C GLU A 65 -4.40 -6.14 2.30
N GLU A 66 -5.00 -4.98 2.05
CA GLU A 66 -6.30 -4.85 1.39
C GLU A 66 -6.23 -4.69 -0.15
N ASP A 67 -5.04 -4.72 -0.76
CA ASP A 67 -4.92 -4.71 -2.22
C ASP A 67 -5.48 -6.04 -2.78
N ALA A 68 -6.54 -5.94 -3.59
CA ALA A 68 -7.27 -7.09 -4.13
C ALA A 68 -6.37 -8.07 -4.89
N PHE A 69 -5.28 -7.58 -5.46
CA PHE A 69 -4.27 -8.39 -6.13
C PHE A 69 -3.64 -9.46 -5.21
N TYR A 70 -3.61 -9.25 -3.88
CA TYR A 70 -3.16 -10.25 -2.91
C TYR A 70 -4.18 -11.40 -2.73
N LYS A 71 -5.47 -11.18 -2.96
CA LYS A 71 -6.53 -12.16 -2.64
C LYS A 71 -6.68 -13.28 -3.67
N ASP A 72 -6.00 -13.19 -4.82
CA ASP A 72 -6.07 -14.15 -5.93
C ASP A 72 -4.88 -15.13 -5.99
N ASN A 73 -4.07 -15.22 -4.91
CA ASN A 73 -3.01 -16.22 -4.72
C ASN A 73 -3.21 -16.99 -3.41
#